data_AF-A0A853BDV8-F1
#
_entry.id   AF-A0A853BDV8-F1
#
_cell.length_a   1.000
_cell.length_b   1.000
_cell.length_c   1.000
_cell.angle_alpha   90.00
_cell.angle_beta   90.00
_cell.angle_gamma   90.00
#
_symmetry.space_group_name_H-M   'P 1'
#
loop_
_entity.id
_entity.type
_entity.pdbx_description
1 polymer ?
#
loop_
_entity_poly.entity_id
_entity_poly.type
_entity_poly.pdbx_seq_one_letter_code
_entity_poly.pdbx_strand_id
1 'polypeptide(L)'
;MDLPPLPASVTSLVASGKLPPDVAALFTPAGEEDWSGIAAAAEELLAGEVAADVRGPLALAAAYGHLDDIEFTDSGEMTERNDRAIALIDEAWEHGVPAEDLGDLTDFTHRVQDVAHLARDTEDYVVKHGATAATRLNRKLEQAHALYEAGDRAAALPLFRDVAEADVWGEFSGASDRSDIGWCRLLQDAAYHEGPEATRKIWQEAKASRHAARFPYPPWSCPLIEMLVGTGVPDLLEILASERLALALRDDDPWELTEDERWTLSRAIDEVEQYDRA
;
A
#
# COMPACT_ATOMS: atom_id res chain seq x y z
N MET A 1 -0.65 4.00 -7.66
CA MET A 1 -1.09 3.06 -8.71
C MET A 1 -0.53 3.58 -10.01
N ASP A 2 0.28 2.81 -10.70
CA ASP A 2 0.93 3.32 -11.90
C ASP A 2 -0.08 3.39 -13.06
N LEU A 3 -0.20 4.57 -13.67
CA LEU A 3 -0.97 4.76 -14.88
C LEU A 3 -0.35 3.93 -16.02
N PRO A 4 -1.13 3.25 -16.87
CA PRO A 4 -0.58 2.50 -17.99
C PRO A 4 0.17 3.42 -18.96
N PRO A 5 1.05 2.85 -19.82
CA PRO A 5 1.74 3.63 -20.84
C PRO A 5 0.78 4.39 -21.76
N LEU A 6 1.25 5.51 -22.32
CA LEU A 6 0.46 6.33 -23.24
C LEU A 6 -0.04 5.50 -24.44
N PRO A 7 -1.35 5.52 -24.78
CA PRO A 7 -1.89 4.75 -25.89
C PRO A 7 -1.30 5.13 -27.26
N ALA A 8 -1.19 4.15 -28.16
CA ALA A 8 -0.57 4.34 -29.47
C ALA A 8 -1.33 5.34 -30.36
N SER A 9 -2.66 5.37 -30.26
CA SER A 9 -3.53 6.33 -30.94
C SER A 9 -3.25 7.77 -30.50
N VAL A 10 -3.00 8.01 -29.21
CA VAL A 10 -2.64 9.34 -28.68
C VAL A 10 -1.27 9.75 -29.21
N THR A 11 -0.28 8.86 -29.13
CA THR A 11 1.07 9.10 -29.67
C THR A 11 1.02 9.44 -31.16
N SER A 12 0.20 8.70 -31.93
CA SER A 12 0.02 8.91 -33.36
C SER A 12 -0.65 10.25 -33.67
N LEU A 13 -1.64 10.66 -32.86
CA LEU A 13 -2.29 11.96 -32.97
C LEU A 13 -1.30 13.10 -32.75
N VAL A 14 -0.50 13.04 -31.69
CA VAL A 14 0.53 14.05 -31.39
C VAL A 14 1.53 14.17 -32.55
N ALA A 15 2.02 13.04 -33.09
CA ALA A 15 2.95 13.02 -34.22
C ALA A 15 2.34 13.49 -35.55
N SER A 16 1.01 13.43 -35.70
CA SER A 16 0.32 13.73 -36.96
C SER A 16 0.32 15.23 -37.33
N GLY A 17 0.56 16.12 -36.37
CA GLY A 17 0.48 17.58 -36.55
C GLY A 17 -0.94 18.10 -36.83
N LYS A 18 -1.97 17.29 -36.58
CA LYS A 18 -3.38 17.67 -36.79
C LYS A 18 -3.98 18.45 -35.63
N LEU A 19 -3.30 18.50 -34.49
CA LEU A 19 -3.73 19.26 -33.32
C LEU A 19 -3.55 20.78 -33.56
N PRO A 20 -4.45 21.62 -33.03
CA PRO A 20 -4.23 23.05 -32.94
C PRO A 20 -2.89 23.38 -32.24
N PRO A 21 -2.15 24.43 -32.65
CA PRO A 21 -0.80 24.69 -32.15
C PRO A 21 -0.70 24.90 -30.63
N ASP A 22 -1.73 25.51 -30.05
CA ASP A 22 -1.89 25.73 -28.62
C ASP A 22 -2.05 24.41 -27.85
N VAL A 23 -2.84 23.47 -28.37
CA VAL A 23 -2.99 22.14 -27.76
C VAL A 23 -1.78 21.25 -28.01
N ALA A 24 -1.20 21.31 -29.21
CA ALA A 24 0.02 20.57 -29.53
C ALA A 24 1.20 20.97 -28.63
N ALA A 25 1.27 22.24 -28.21
CA ALA A 25 2.32 22.74 -27.32
C ALA A 25 2.30 22.08 -25.93
N LEU A 26 1.14 21.61 -25.46
CA LEU A 26 1.01 20.95 -24.15
C LEU A 26 1.68 19.56 -24.10
N PHE A 27 1.91 18.95 -25.26
CA PHE A 27 2.64 17.68 -25.40
C PHE A 27 4.17 17.87 -25.53
N THR A 28 4.68 19.10 -25.32
CA THR A 28 6.10 19.42 -25.54
C THR A 28 6.68 20.26 -24.39
N PRO A 29 7.88 19.92 -23.88
CA PRO A 29 8.74 18.81 -24.31
C PRO A 29 8.21 17.44 -23.84
N ALA A 30 8.59 16.38 -24.57
CA ALA A 30 8.17 15.02 -24.23
C ALA A 30 8.69 14.62 -22.84
N GLY A 31 7.82 14.08 -22.00
CA GLY A 31 8.10 13.72 -20.60
C GLY A 31 7.89 14.86 -19.58
N GLU A 32 7.43 16.04 -20.03
CA GLU A 32 7.02 17.16 -19.17
C GLU A 32 5.59 17.62 -19.50
N GLU A 33 4.75 16.70 -19.97
CA GLU A 33 3.37 17.00 -20.37
C GLU A 33 2.52 17.45 -19.16
N ASP A 34 1.82 18.57 -19.31
CA ASP A 34 0.78 19.00 -18.37
C ASP A 34 -0.51 18.26 -18.67
N TRP A 35 -0.65 17.04 -18.15
CA TRP A 35 -1.78 16.15 -18.42
C TRP A 35 -3.13 16.74 -17.98
N SER A 36 -3.15 17.49 -16.88
CA SER A 36 -4.34 18.23 -16.44
C SER A 36 -4.72 19.32 -17.46
N GLY A 37 -3.74 20.07 -17.95
CA GLY A 37 -3.92 21.06 -19.02
C GLY A 37 -4.38 20.44 -20.33
N ILE A 38 -3.80 19.27 -20.70
CA ILE A 38 -4.19 18.50 -21.89
C ILE A 38 -5.64 18.06 -21.79
N ALA A 39 -6.07 17.52 -20.65
CA ALA A 39 -7.45 17.09 -20.45
C ALA A 39 -8.43 18.26 -20.64
N ALA A 40 -8.17 19.40 -20.00
CA ALA A 40 -9.01 20.58 -20.12
C ALA A 40 -9.09 21.11 -21.57
N ALA A 41 -7.95 21.23 -22.25
CA ALA A 41 -7.89 21.73 -23.63
C ALA A 41 -8.53 20.76 -24.63
N ALA A 42 -8.31 19.46 -24.45
CA ALA A 42 -8.91 18.43 -25.29
C ALA A 42 -10.44 18.41 -25.14
N GLU A 43 -10.98 18.56 -23.93
CA GLU A 43 -12.42 18.66 -23.71
C GLU A 43 -13.04 19.90 -24.35
N GLU A 44 -12.38 21.06 -24.25
CA GLU A 44 -12.83 22.28 -24.90
C GLU A 44 -12.92 22.08 -26.43
N LEU A 45 -11.92 21.43 -27.03
CA LEU A 45 -11.95 21.09 -28.44
C LEU A 45 -13.07 20.10 -28.79
N LEU A 46 -13.27 19.05 -28.00
CA LEU A 46 -14.30 18.03 -28.23
C LEU A 46 -15.73 18.57 -28.16
N ALA A 47 -15.95 19.66 -27.43
CA ALA A 47 -17.23 20.39 -27.41
C ALA A 47 -17.53 21.10 -28.75
N GLY A 48 -16.51 21.34 -29.58
CA GLY A 48 -16.62 21.92 -30.91
C GLY A 48 -16.66 20.90 -32.06
N GLU A 49 -16.54 21.41 -33.28
CA GLU A 49 -16.38 20.57 -34.48
C GLU A 49 -14.93 20.11 -34.61
N VAL A 50 -14.69 18.83 -34.36
CA VAL A 50 -13.38 18.17 -34.51
C VAL A 50 -13.45 17.17 -35.67
N ALA A 51 -12.36 17.05 -36.43
CA ALA A 51 -12.26 16.06 -37.50
C ALA A 51 -12.49 14.64 -36.95
N ALA A 52 -13.24 13.82 -37.69
CA ALA A 52 -13.66 12.49 -37.23
C ALA A 52 -12.48 11.57 -36.88
N ASP A 53 -11.36 11.72 -37.57
CA ASP A 53 -10.11 10.97 -37.36
C ASP A 53 -9.22 11.52 -36.23
N VAL A 54 -9.57 12.67 -35.65
CA VAL A 54 -8.90 13.29 -34.50
C VAL A 54 -9.71 13.08 -33.22
N ARG A 55 -11.05 13.08 -33.33
CA ARG A 55 -11.97 13.06 -32.19
C ARG A 55 -11.71 11.91 -31.22
N GLY A 56 -11.60 10.68 -31.73
CA GLY A 56 -11.38 9.50 -30.88
C GLY A 56 -10.05 9.55 -30.11
N PRO A 57 -8.90 9.70 -30.80
CA PRO A 57 -7.60 9.83 -30.12
C PRO A 57 -7.51 11.04 -29.17
N LEU A 58 -8.21 12.14 -29.46
CA LEU A 58 -8.25 13.31 -28.58
C LEU A 58 -9.06 13.03 -27.31
N ALA A 59 -10.20 12.33 -27.41
CA ALA A 59 -10.97 11.88 -26.26
C ALA A 59 -10.15 10.93 -25.37
N LEU A 60 -9.37 10.03 -25.98
CA LEU A 60 -8.48 9.14 -25.24
C LEU A 60 -7.36 9.90 -24.52
N ALA A 61 -6.78 10.93 -25.15
CA ALA A 61 -5.78 11.79 -24.51
C ALA A 61 -6.37 12.56 -23.31
N ALA A 62 -7.62 13.03 -23.43
CA ALA A 62 -8.32 13.66 -22.32
C ALA A 62 -8.59 12.68 -21.17
N ALA A 63 -9.02 11.45 -21.48
CA ALA A 63 -9.22 10.40 -20.49
C ALA A 63 -7.93 10.10 -19.72
N TYR A 64 -6.82 9.94 -20.43
CA TYR A 64 -5.49 9.76 -19.84
C TYR A 64 -5.15 10.91 -18.89
N GLY A 65 -5.37 12.16 -19.31
CA GLY A 65 -5.06 13.32 -18.48
C GLY A 65 -5.88 13.45 -17.20
N HIS A 66 -7.14 12.99 -17.18
CA HIS A 66 -7.93 12.91 -15.94
C HIS A 66 -7.40 11.87 -14.95
N LEU A 67 -6.70 10.86 -15.44
CA LEU A 67 -6.23 9.71 -14.65
C LEU A 67 -4.79 9.88 -14.15
N ASP A 68 -3.97 10.74 -14.76
CA ASP A 68 -2.52 10.91 -14.46
C ASP A 68 -2.22 11.19 -12.99
N ASP A 69 -2.92 12.13 -12.38
CA ASP A 69 -2.72 12.52 -10.98
C ASP A 69 -3.86 12.09 -10.05
N ILE A 70 -4.69 11.14 -10.48
CA ILE A 70 -5.93 10.79 -9.77
C ILE A 70 -5.66 10.21 -8.37
N GLU A 71 -4.48 9.64 -8.13
CA GLU A 71 -4.14 9.06 -6.82
C GLU A 71 -3.91 10.10 -5.71
N PHE A 72 -3.76 11.37 -6.07
CA PHE A 72 -3.48 12.46 -5.13
C PHE A 72 -4.71 13.28 -4.73
N THR A 73 -5.88 12.91 -5.23
CA THR A 73 -7.14 13.63 -4.98
C THR A 73 -7.97 12.99 -3.87
N ASP A 74 -8.99 13.69 -3.38
CA ASP A 74 -9.96 13.10 -2.43
C ASP A 74 -10.93 12.14 -3.13
N SER A 75 -11.66 11.33 -2.35
CA SER A 75 -12.55 10.30 -2.91
C SER A 75 -13.64 10.85 -3.83
N GLY A 76 -14.10 12.07 -3.58
CA GLY A 76 -15.09 12.75 -4.40
C GLY A 76 -14.50 13.12 -5.75
N GLU A 77 -13.35 13.80 -5.75
CA GLU A 77 -12.65 14.19 -6.96
C GLU A 77 -12.13 12.98 -7.76
N MET A 78 -11.65 11.92 -7.09
CA MET A 78 -11.33 10.64 -7.74
C MET A 78 -12.55 10.09 -8.49
N THR A 79 -13.73 10.08 -7.85
CA THR A 79 -14.95 9.57 -8.49
C THR A 79 -15.33 10.41 -9.70
N GLU A 80 -15.35 11.75 -9.57
CA GLU A 80 -15.72 12.66 -10.65
C GLU A 80 -14.76 12.56 -11.85
N ARG A 81 -13.44 12.58 -11.60
CA ARG A 81 -12.43 12.44 -12.67
C ARG A 81 -12.50 11.08 -13.34
N ASN A 82 -12.73 10.01 -12.57
CA ASN A 82 -12.85 8.66 -13.11
C ASN A 82 -14.12 8.49 -13.97
N ASP A 83 -15.26 8.99 -13.50
CA ASP A 83 -16.51 9.00 -14.28
C ASP A 83 -16.32 9.78 -15.59
N ARG A 84 -15.58 10.89 -15.54
CA ARG A 84 -15.25 11.67 -16.73
C ARG A 84 -14.34 10.89 -17.68
N ALA A 85 -13.31 10.21 -17.16
CA ALA A 85 -12.41 9.38 -17.95
C ALA A 85 -13.16 8.22 -18.63
N ILE A 86 -14.08 7.56 -17.94
CA ILE A 86 -14.95 6.50 -18.50
C ILE A 86 -15.76 7.04 -19.68
N ALA A 87 -16.42 8.18 -19.52
CA ALA A 87 -17.20 8.78 -20.60
C ALA A 87 -16.34 9.14 -21.82
N LEU A 88 -15.09 9.57 -21.61
CA LEU A 88 -14.14 9.89 -22.68
C LEU A 88 -13.58 8.63 -23.36
N ILE A 89 -13.40 7.53 -22.63
CA ILE A 89 -13.04 6.21 -23.19
C ILE A 89 -14.17 5.70 -24.09
N ASP A 90 -15.43 5.82 -23.64
CA ASP A 90 -16.60 5.45 -24.45
C ASP A 90 -16.68 6.32 -25.72
N GLU A 91 -16.44 7.63 -25.62
CA GLU A 91 -16.38 8.53 -26.78
C GLU A 91 -15.23 8.14 -27.74
N ALA A 92 -14.06 7.77 -27.21
CA ALA A 92 -12.94 7.29 -28.01
C ALA A 92 -13.30 6.02 -28.81
N TRP A 93 -13.98 5.08 -28.17
CA TRP A 93 -14.48 3.85 -28.80
C TRP A 93 -15.47 4.14 -29.93
N GLU A 94 -16.47 4.99 -29.68
CA GLU A 94 -17.48 5.37 -30.68
C GLU A 94 -16.86 6.05 -31.92
N HIS A 95 -15.71 6.70 -31.73
CA HIS A 95 -14.97 7.39 -32.78
C HIS A 95 -13.78 6.60 -33.34
N GLY A 96 -13.79 5.27 -33.16
CA GLY A 96 -12.95 4.35 -33.94
C GLY A 96 -11.55 4.11 -33.38
N VAL A 97 -11.31 4.45 -32.12
CA VAL A 97 -10.11 3.99 -31.41
C VAL A 97 -10.21 2.47 -31.20
N PRO A 98 -9.15 1.71 -31.48
CA PRO A 98 -9.19 0.26 -31.40
C PRO A 98 -9.17 -0.23 -29.94
N ALA A 99 -9.76 -1.41 -29.68
CA ALA A 99 -9.97 -1.92 -28.32
C ALA A 99 -8.65 -2.10 -27.54
N GLU A 100 -7.58 -2.47 -28.24
CA GLU A 100 -6.24 -2.63 -27.65
C GLU A 100 -5.71 -1.34 -27.01
N ASP A 101 -6.05 -0.17 -27.54
CA ASP A 101 -5.62 1.12 -26.99
C ASP A 101 -6.51 1.58 -25.81
N LEU A 102 -7.69 0.99 -25.65
CA LEU A 102 -8.65 1.31 -24.58
C LEU A 102 -8.52 0.38 -23.36
N GLY A 103 -8.09 -0.86 -23.58
CA GLY A 103 -8.15 -1.93 -22.58
C GLY A 103 -7.46 -1.57 -21.27
N ASP A 104 -6.20 -1.16 -21.32
CA ASP A 104 -5.41 -0.88 -20.12
C ASP A 104 -5.97 0.30 -19.30
N LEU A 105 -6.47 1.34 -19.97
CA LEU A 105 -7.11 2.49 -19.31
C LEU A 105 -8.47 2.10 -18.72
N THR A 106 -9.24 1.24 -19.39
CA THR A 106 -10.51 0.72 -18.86
C THR A 106 -10.28 -0.13 -17.61
N ASP A 107 -9.25 -0.97 -17.59
CA ASP A 107 -8.87 -1.73 -16.40
C ASP A 107 -8.34 -0.81 -15.29
N PHE A 108 -7.69 0.29 -15.64
CA PHE A 108 -7.28 1.31 -14.68
C PHE A 108 -8.48 2.02 -14.05
N THR A 109 -9.51 2.43 -14.82
CA THR A 109 -10.69 3.10 -14.26
C THR A 109 -11.48 2.22 -13.30
N HIS A 110 -11.55 0.91 -13.53
CA HIS A 110 -12.13 -0.03 -12.56
C HIS A 110 -11.34 -0.07 -11.25
N ARG A 111 -10.00 -0.08 -11.31
CA ARG A 111 -9.15 -0.02 -10.10
C ARG A 111 -9.32 1.29 -9.34
N VAL A 112 -9.47 2.41 -10.05
CA VAL A 112 -9.74 3.71 -9.42
C VAL A 112 -11.06 3.68 -8.64
N GLN A 113 -12.11 3.01 -9.13
CA GLN A 113 -13.36 2.89 -8.37
C GLN A 113 -13.16 2.19 -7.02
N ASP A 114 -12.40 1.11 -7.00
CA ASP A 114 -12.07 0.39 -5.76
C ASP A 114 -11.27 1.28 -4.79
N VAL A 115 -10.29 2.05 -5.31
CA VAL A 115 -9.48 2.97 -4.50
C VAL A 115 -10.30 4.15 -3.98
N ALA A 116 -11.18 4.74 -4.80
CA ALA A 116 -12.06 5.83 -4.39
C ALA A 116 -12.99 5.37 -3.25
N HIS A 117 -13.51 4.14 -3.31
CA HIS A 117 -14.29 3.57 -2.20
C HIS A 117 -13.48 3.47 -0.91
N LEU A 118 -12.24 2.96 -0.98
CA LEU A 118 -11.35 2.85 0.18
C LEU A 118 -10.95 4.23 0.75
N ALA A 119 -10.72 5.21 -0.12
CA ALA A 119 -10.45 6.59 0.27
C ALA A 119 -11.64 7.19 1.01
N ARG A 120 -12.86 6.98 0.49
CA ARG A 120 -14.10 7.44 1.12
C ARG A 120 -14.31 6.82 2.51
N ASP A 121 -14.10 5.52 2.66
CA ASP A 121 -14.18 4.85 3.96
C ASP A 121 -13.20 5.47 4.97
N THR A 122 -12.00 5.84 4.51
CA THR A 122 -10.98 6.51 5.32
C THR A 122 -11.41 7.93 5.71
N GLU A 123 -11.99 8.69 4.78
CA GLU A 123 -12.52 10.04 5.03
C GLU A 123 -13.68 10.02 6.03
N ASP A 124 -14.65 9.13 5.84
CA ASP A 124 -15.79 8.95 6.74
C ASP A 124 -15.32 8.55 8.15
N TYR A 125 -14.27 7.71 8.22
CA TYR A 125 -13.63 7.37 9.48
C TYR A 125 -13.03 8.60 10.17
N VAL A 126 -12.27 9.43 9.43
CA VAL A 126 -11.67 10.66 9.95
C VAL A 126 -12.74 11.64 10.43
N VAL A 127 -13.83 11.81 9.68
CA VAL A 127 -14.96 12.65 10.09
C VAL A 127 -15.56 12.15 11.41
N LYS A 128 -15.75 10.84 11.55
CA LYS A 128 -16.35 10.23 12.74
C LYS A 128 -15.43 10.25 13.97
N HIS A 129 -14.12 10.05 13.77
CA HIS A 129 -13.18 9.80 14.87
C HIS A 129 -12.16 10.93 15.10
N GLY A 130 -12.14 11.94 14.23
CA GLY A 130 -11.23 13.09 14.27
C GLY A 130 -9.78 12.78 13.89
N ALA A 131 -9.47 11.55 13.48
CA ALA A 131 -8.16 11.08 13.07
C ALA A 131 -8.28 9.75 12.32
N THR A 132 -7.25 9.40 11.53
CA THR A 132 -7.18 8.08 10.87
C THR A 132 -7.00 6.97 11.90
N ALA A 133 -7.35 5.73 11.52
CA ALA A 133 -7.14 4.53 12.34
C ALA A 133 -5.67 4.41 12.78
N ALA A 134 -4.73 4.58 11.82
CA ALA A 134 -3.30 4.56 12.08
C ALA A 134 -2.86 5.64 13.07
N THR A 135 -3.32 6.89 12.92
CA THR A 135 -2.99 7.97 13.86
C THR A 135 -3.50 7.69 15.27
N ARG A 136 -4.69 7.09 15.41
CA ARG A 136 -5.24 6.70 16.72
C ARG A 136 -4.41 5.61 17.38
N LEU A 137 -4.01 4.56 16.65
CA LEU A 137 -3.16 3.50 17.19
C LEU A 137 -1.74 4.00 17.49
N ASN A 138 -1.15 4.84 16.63
CA ASN A 138 0.16 5.44 16.88
C ASN A 138 0.18 6.25 18.18
N ARG A 139 -0.84 7.08 18.44
CA ARG A 139 -0.94 7.82 19.70
C ARG A 139 -0.97 6.89 20.91
N LYS A 140 -1.64 5.74 20.79
CA LYS A 140 -1.71 4.74 21.86
C LYS A 140 -0.37 4.02 22.06
N LEU A 141 0.33 3.71 20.97
CA LEU A 141 1.70 3.18 21.00
C LEU A 141 2.69 4.17 21.62
N GLU A 142 2.64 5.45 21.24
CA GLU A 142 3.46 6.52 21.81
C GLU A 142 3.23 6.65 23.32
N GLN A 143 1.97 6.62 23.77
CA GLN A 143 1.64 6.62 25.18
C GLN A 143 2.18 5.38 25.91
N ALA A 144 2.03 4.20 25.32
CA ALA A 144 2.56 2.95 25.87
C ALA A 144 4.08 2.99 25.99
N HIS A 145 4.77 3.50 24.96
CA HIS A 145 6.22 3.69 24.97
C HIS A 145 6.67 4.65 26.05
N ALA A 146 6.05 5.82 26.16
CA ALA A 146 6.40 6.80 27.18
C ALA A 146 6.26 6.24 28.61
N LEU A 147 5.21 5.46 28.88
CA LEU A 147 5.03 4.79 30.16
C LEU A 147 6.09 3.72 30.40
N TYR A 148 6.40 2.92 29.39
CA TYR A 148 7.41 1.87 29.48
C TYR A 148 8.80 2.45 29.74
N GLU A 149 9.18 3.52 29.02
CA GLU A 149 10.44 4.24 29.20
C GLU A 149 10.54 4.93 30.56
N ALA A 150 9.42 5.39 31.11
CA ALA A 150 9.34 5.91 32.48
C ALA A 150 9.44 4.81 33.57
N GLY A 151 9.50 3.54 33.17
CA GLY A 151 9.55 2.39 34.07
C GLY A 151 8.19 1.94 34.60
N ASP A 152 7.09 2.54 34.17
CA ASP A 152 5.73 2.10 34.50
C ASP A 152 5.27 0.97 33.56
N ARG A 153 5.96 -0.17 33.67
CA ARG A 153 5.67 -1.38 32.91
C ARG A 153 4.22 -1.83 33.08
N ALA A 154 3.68 -1.73 34.29
CA ALA A 154 2.33 -2.18 34.61
C ALA A 154 1.25 -1.37 33.87
N ALA A 155 1.45 -0.07 33.67
CA ALA A 155 0.55 0.77 32.87
C ALA A 155 0.79 0.65 31.36
N ALA A 156 2.01 0.35 30.92
CA ALA A 156 2.36 0.25 29.50
C ALA A 156 1.81 -1.03 28.83
N LEU A 157 1.93 -2.20 29.48
CA LEU A 157 1.56 -3.48 28.87
C LEU A 157 0.09 -3.59 28.46
N PRO A 158 -0.89 -3.11 29.25
CA PRO A 158 -2.29 -3.08 28.80
C PRO A 158 -2.49 -2.24 27.53
N LEU A 159 -1.74 -1.15 27.35
CA LEU A 159 -1.85 -0.32 26.14
C LEU A 159 -1.24 -1.01 24.91
N PHE A 160 -0.10 -1.70 25.06
CA PHE A 160 0.43 -2.53 23.97
C PHE A 160 -0.55 -3.64 23.59
N ARG A 161 -1.17 -4.27 24.59
CA ARG A 161 -2.21 -5.30 24.39
C ARG A 161 -3.41 -4.75 23.63
N ASP A 162 -3.92 -3.60 24.04
CA ASP A 162 -5.04 -2.97 23.35
C ASP A 162 -4.74 -2.66 21.87
N VAL A 163 -3.49 -2.31 21.54
CA VAL A 163 -3.08 -2.10 20.14
C VAL A 163 -2.95 -3.43 19.40
N ALA A 164 -2.33 -4.43 20.04
CA ALA A 164 -2.15 -5.78 19.50
C ALA A 164 -3.49 -6.49 19.19
N GLU A 165 -4.53 -6.18 19.95
CA GLU A 165 -5.86 -6.77 19.79
C GLU A 165 -6.86 -5.85 19.09
N ALA A 166 -6.37 -4.75 18.50
CA ALA A 166 -7.21 -3.82 17.74
C ALA A 166 -7.94 -4.56 16.60
N ASP A 167 -9.20 -4.18 16.37
CA ASP A 167 -10.03 -4.77 15.30
C ASP A 167 -9.61 -4.25 13.91
N VAL A 168 -8.49 -4.77 13.40
CA VAL A 168 -7.86 -4.34 12.14
C VAL A 168 -8.62 -4.78 10.89
N TRP A 169 -9.71 -5.53 11.05
CA TRP A 169 -10.65 -5.89 9.98
C TRP A 169 -11.96 -5.09 10.05
N GLY A 170 -12.12 -4.28 11.10
CA GLY A 170 -13.30 -3.45 11.37
C GLY A 170 -12.89 -2.02 11.69
N GLU A 171 -12.90 -1.65 12.98
CA GLU A 171 -12.63 -0.27 13.43
C GLU A 171 -11.25 0.26 13.01
N PHE A 172 -10.24 -0.59 12.87
CA PHE A 172 -8.89 -0.17 12.53
C PHE A 172 -8.40 -0.75 11.20
N SER A 173 -9.32 -0.89 10.23
CA SER A 173 -8.99 -1.31 8.87
C SER A 173 -7.82 -0.49 8.29
N GLY A 174 -6.89 -1.18 7.61
CA GLY A 174 -5.69 -0.58 7.03
C GLY A 174 -4.56 -0.27 8.02
N ALA A 175 -4.70 -0.59 9.31
CA ALA A 175 -3.67 -0.36 10.34
C ALA A 175 -3.14 -1.67 10.97
N SER A 176 -3.13 -2.77 10.21
CA SER A 176 -2.71 -4.10 10.68
C SER A 176 -1.26 -4.14 11.16
N ASP A 177 -0.36 -3.39 10.53
CA ASP A 177 1.04 -3.31 10.92
C ASP A 177 1.25 -2.67 12.31
N ARG A 178 0.29 -1.87 12.80
CA ARG A 178 0.36 -1.28 14.16
C ARG A 178 0.00 -2.32 15.21
N SER A 179 -0.93 -3.22 14.89
CA SER A 179 -1.24 -4.39 15.72
C SER A 179 0.00 -5.27 15.89
N ASP A 180 0.75 -5.52 14.80
CA ASP A 180 2.01 -6.26 14.85
C ASP A 180 3.03 -5.63 15.80
N ILE A 181 3.17 -4.30 15.79
CA ILE A 181 4.05 -3.58 16.74
C ILE A 181 3.63 -3.87 18.19
N GLY A 182 2.32 -3.88 18.47
CA GLY A 182 1.79 -4.24 19.80
C GLY A 182 2.22 -5.65 20.22
N TRP A 183 2.06 -6.65 19.35
CA TRP A 183 2.49 -8.03 19.61
C TRP A 183 4.01 -8.15 19.79
N CYS A 184 4.79 -7.48 18.95
CA CYS A 184 6.26 -7.45 19.06
C CYS A 184 6.71 -6.89 20.41
N ARG A 185 6.06 -5.83 20.91
CA ARG A 185 6.40 -5.24 22.21
C ARG A 185 6.02 -6.13 23.39
N LEU A 186 4.89 -6.83 23.32
CA LEU A 186 4.52 -7.83 24.33
C LEU A 186 5.50 -9.03 24.34
N LEU A 187 5.93 -9.49 23.16
CA LEU A 187 6.95 -10.54 23.05
C LEU A 187 8.28 -10.10 23.63
N GLN A 188 8.72 -8.89 23.29
CA GLN A 188 9.94 -8.31 23.81
C GLN A 188 9.93 -8.25 25.34
N ASP A 189 8.86 -7.72 25.90
CA ASP A 189 8.70 -7.62 27.34
C ASP A 189 8.72 -9.00 28.03
N ALA A 190 7.98 -9.97 27.50
CA ALA A 190 7.97 -11.33 28.03
C ALA A 190 9.36 -11.98 27.96
N ALA A 191 10.10 -11.80 26.85
CA ALA A 191 11.41 -12.38 26.64
C ALA A 191 12.47 -11.87 27.63
N TYR A 192 12.48 -10.57 27.92
CA TYR A 192 13.49 -9.98 28.80
C TYR A 192 13.12 -10.00 30.28
N HIS A 193 11.84 -10.10 30.63
CA HIS A 193 11.39 -9.95 32.02
C HIS A 193 10.71 -11.18 32.62
N GLU A 194 10.10 -12.04 31.80
CA GLU A 194 9.32 -13.20 32.29
C GLU A 194 9.91 -14.55 31.86
N GLY A 195 10.69 -14.56 30.79
CA GLY A 195 11.44 -15.71 30.29
C GLY A 195 10.71 -16.53 29.20
N PRO A 196 11.34 -17.62 28.74
CA PRO A 196 10.95 -18.35 27.53
C PRO A 196 9.48 -18.79 27.47
N GLU A 197 8.94 -19.30 28.58
CA GLU A 197 7.56 -19.81 28.64
C GLU A 197 6.52 -18.70 28.47
N ALA A 198 6.79 -17.52 29.04
CA ALA A 198 5.92 -16.36 28.85
C ALA A 198 5.99 -15.86 27.41
N THR A 199 7.18 -15.84 26.81
CA THR A 199 7.38 -15.49 25.39
C THR A 199 6.59 -16.42 24.47
N ARG A 200 6.69 -17.74 24.67
CA ARG A 200 5.92 -18.74 23.92
C ARG A 200 4.43 -18.54 24.06
N LYS A 201 3.96 -18.19 25.26
CA LYS A 201 2.54 -17.89 25.50
C LYS A 201 2.07 -16.68 24.70
N ILE A 202 2.81 -15.56 24.73
CA ILE A 202 2.46 -14.38 23.93
C ILE A 202 2.48 -14.71 22.43
N TRP A 203 3.46 -15.49 21.97
CA TRP A 203 3.52 -15.95 20.58
C TRP A 203 2.27 -16.74 20.18
N GLN A 204 1.84 -17.69 21.01
CA GLN A 204 0.62 -18.47 20.79
C GLN A 204 -0.64 -17.58 20.78
N GLU A 205 -0.74 -16.61 21.69
CA GLU A 205 -1.83 -15.63 21.71
C GLU A 205 -1.86 -14.81 20.42
N ALA A 206 -0.70 -14.35 19.93
CA ALA A 206 -0.59 -13.66 18.66
C ALA A 206 -1.06 -14.56 17.50
N LYS A 207 -0.53 -15.79 17.35
CA LYS A 207 -0.93 -16.68 16.24
C LYS A 207 -2.40 -17.11 16.30
N ALA A 208 -3.01 -17.14 17.50
CA ALA A 208 -4.43 -17.44 17.67
C ALA A 208 -5.34 -16.22 17.44
N SER A 209 -4.79 -15.00 17.45
CA SER A 209 -5.55 -13.79 17.26
C SER A 209 -6.02 -13.67 15.81
N ARG A 210 -7.33 -13.53 15.62
CA ARG A 210 -7.93 -13.20 14.31
C ARG A 210 -7.36 -11.90 13.72
N HIS A 211 -6.80 -11.04 14.58
CA HIS A 211 -6.24 -9.73 14.26
C HIS A 211 -4.73 -9.76 13.96
N ALA A 212 -4.14 -10.96 13.94
CA ALA A 212 -2.72 -11.21 13.70
C ALA A 212 -2.51 -12.32 12.65
N ALA A 213 -3.45 -12.49 11.71
CA ALA A 213 -3.43 -13.58 10.73
C ALA A 213 -2.18 -13.61 9.83
N ARG A 214 -1.44 -12.50 9.75
CA ARG A 214 -0.15 -12.40 9.03
C ARG A 214 1.04 -12.12 9.96
N PHE A 215 0.88 -12.26 11.27
CA PHE A 215 1.94 -11.94 12.22
C PHE A 215 3.09 -12.98 12.19
N PRO A 216 4.35 -12.51 12.15
CA PRO A 216 4.74 -11.12 11.90
C PRO A 216 4.70 -10.76 10.40
N TYR A 217 4.28 -9.54 10.08
CA TYR A 217 4.42 -8.98 8.73
C TYR A 217 5.90 -9.04 8.30
N PRO A 218 6.24 -9.39 7.04
CA PRO A 218 7.60 -9.80 6.67
C PRO A 218 8.74 -8.83 7.06
N PRO A 219 8.57 -7.50 6.95
CA PRO A 219 9.55 -6.53 7.44
C PRO A 219 9.86 -6.61 8.94
N TRP A 220 8.96 -7.17 9.74
CA TRP A 220 9.15 -7.33 11.19
C TRP A 220 9.81 -8.66 11.57
N SER A 221 9.93 -9.63 10.66
CA SER A 221 10.50 -10.95 10.98
C SER A 221 11.95 -10.86 11.48
N CYS A 222 12.84 -10.16 10.75
CA CYS A 222 14.24 -10.02 11.14
C CYS A 222 14.44 -9.18 12.42
N PRO A 223 13.80 -8.01 12.60
CA PRO A 223 13.83 -7.29 13.87
C PRO A 223 13.34 -8.14 15.06
N LEU A 224 12.31 -8.97 14.86
CA LEU A 224 11.81 -9.85 15.90
C LEU A 224 12.80 -10.98 16.22
N ILE A 225 13.44 -11.56 15.22
CA ILE A 225 14.52 -12.54 15.40
C ILE A 225 15.66 -11.94 16.22
N GLU A 226 16.17 -10.77 15.83
CA GLU A 226 17.28 -10.11 16.53
C GLU A 226 16.96 -9.89 18.01
N MET A 227 15.72 -9.53 18.32
CA MET A 227 15.25 -9.35 19.69
C MET A 227 15.19 -10.68 20.48
N LEU A 228 14.75 -11.77 19.84
CA LEU A 228 14.54 -13.07 20.50
C LEU A 228 15.82 -13.91 20.64
N VAL A 229 16.87 -13.62 19.86
CA VAL A 229 18.19 -14.27 19.98
C VAL A 229 18.72 -14.11 21.41
N GLY A 230 19.12 -15.24 22.02
CA GLY A 230 19.65 -15.33 23.37
C GLY A 230 18.58 -15.35 24.47
N THR A 231 17.29 -15.35 24.12
CA THR A 231 16.19 -15.34 25.10
C THR A 231 15.67 -16.74 25.44
N GLY A 232 16.23 -17.79 24.85
CA GLY A 232 15.90 -19.20 25.18
C GLY A 232 14.65 -19.74 24.51
N VAL A 233 14.32 -19.19 23.34
CA VAL A 233 13.18 -19.62 22.49
C VAL A 233 13.63 -20.05 21.08
N PRO A 234 14.55 -21.04 20.98
CA PRO A 234 15.07 -21.50 19.68
C PRO A 234 13.96 -21.99 18.74
N ASP A 235 12.90 -22.56 19.29
CA ASP A 235 11.70 -22.99 18.54
C ASP A 235 11.02 -21.83 17.81
N LEU A 236 10.95 -20.64 18.42
CA LEU A 236 10.37 -19.46 17.78
C LEU A 236 11.33 -18.88 16.72
N LEU A 237 12.64 -18.90 16.99
CA LEU A 237 13.67 -18.47 16.04
C LEU A 237 13.64 -19.33 14.77
N GLU A 238 13.51 -20.65 14.91
CA GLU A 238 13.41 -21.58 13.79
C GLU A 238 12.19 -21.29 12.91
N ILE A 239 11.01 -21.07 13.52
CA ILE A 239 9.79 -20.72 12.80
C ILE A 239 9.97 -19.41 12.02
N LEU A 240 10.43 -18.36 12.70
CA LEU A 240 10.60 -17.04 12.10
C LEU A 240 11.62 -17.03 10.95
N ALA A 241 12.76 -17.70 11.15
CA ALA A 241 13.79 -17.80 10.13
C ALA A 241 13.29 -18.59 8.91
N SER A 242 12.58 -19.69 9.13
CA SER A 242 12.00 -20.51 8.07
C SER A 242 10.95 -19.76 7.26
N GLU A 243 10.02 -19.06 7.94
CA GLU A 243 8.99 -18.25 7.28
C GLU A 243 9.62 -17.12 6.45
N ARG A 244 10.61 -16.39 6.99
CA ARG A 244 11.28 -15.30 6.27
C ARG A 244 12.09 -15.78 5.07
N LEU A 245 12.80 -16.91 5.19
CA LEU A 245 13.52 -17.53 4.08
C LEU A 245 12.55 -18.01 2.99
N ALA A 246 11.42 -18.62 3.36
CA ALA A 246 10.42 -19.05 2.40
C ALA A 246 9.85 -17.86 1.61
N LEU A 247 9.60 -16.71 2.25
CA LEU A 247 9.15 -15.49 1.58
C LEU A 247 10.19 -14.92 0.61
N ALA A 248 11.48 -15.00 0.95
CA ALA A 248 12.56 -14.55 0.08
C ALA A 248 12.75 -15.41 -1.18
N LEU A 249 12.21 -16.63 -1.18
CA LEU A 249 12.33 -17.60 -2.28
C LEU A 249 11.06 -17.66 -3.16
N ARG A 250 10.08 -16.79 -2.97
CA ARG A 250 8.85 -16.79 -3.76
C ARG A 250 9.09 -16.16 -5.15
N ASP A 251 8.64 -16.84 -6.19
CA ASP A 251 8.83 -16.41 -7.58
C ASP A 251 7.94 -15.21 -7.99
N ASP A 252 6.77 -15.05 -7.36
CA ASP A 252 5.75 -14.09 -7.80
C ASP A 252 5.92 -12.67 -7.21
N ASP A 253 6.62 -12.54 -6.09
CA ASP A 253 6.89 -11.28 -5.36
C ASP A 253 7.97 -11.55 -4.29
N PRO A 254 9.26 -11.68 -4.69
CA PRO A 254 10.33 -12.01 -3.76
C PRO A 254 10.60 -10.83 -2.82
N TRP A 255 10.39 -11.06 -1.53
CA TRP A 255 10.88 -10.15 -0.49
C TRP A 255 12.37 -10.42 -0.29
N GLU A 256 13.20 -9.86 -1.16
CA GLU A 256 14.65 -10.09 -1.16
C GLU A 256 15.25 -9.83 0.22
N LEU A 257 16.29 -10.60 0.56
CA LEU A 257 17.01 -10.44 1.81
C LEU A 257 18.17 -9.47 1.63
N THR A 258 18.20 -8.44 2.48
CA THR A 258 19.37 -7.57 2.63
C THR A 258 20.54 -8.31 3.27
N GLU A 259 21.75 -7.72 3.22
CA GLU A 259 22.93 -8.29 3.88
C GLU A 259 22.73 -8.41 5.40
N ASP A 260 22.16 -7.37 6.02
CA ASP A 260 21.85 -7.36 7.46
C ASP A 260 20.84 -8.46 7.83
N GLU A 261 19.80 -8.66 7.01
CA GLU A 261 18.83 -9.73 7.24
C GLU A 261 19.46 -11.13 7.12
N ARG A 262 20.34 -11.33 6.14
CA ARG A 262 21.09 -12.61 6.00
C ARG A 262 21.95 -12.88 7.22
N TRP A 263 22.61 -11.83 7.75
CA TRP A 263 23.41 -11.95 8.97
C TRP A 263 22.54 -12.29 10.18
N THR A 264 21.41 -11.62 10.37
CA THR A 264 20.47 -11.90 11.45
C THR A 264 19.91 -13.32 11.38
N LEU A 265 19.55 -13.79 10.19
CA LEU A 265 19.09 -15.17 9.98
C LEU A 265 20.19 -16.20 10.31
N SER A 266 21.44 -15.94 9.92
CA SER A 266 22.56 -16.82 10.26
C SER A 266 22.72 -16.98 11.77
N ARG A 267 22.58 -15.89 12.54
CA ARG A 267 22.68 -15.94 14.00
C ARG A 267 21.55 -16.74 14.65
N ALA A 268 20.33 -16.62 14.11
CA ALA A 268 19.20 -17.39 14.57
C ALA A 268 19.43 -18.90 14.36
N ILE A 269 19.94 -19.28 13.18
CA ILE A 269 20.27 -20.67 12.85
C ILE A 269 21.37 -21.21 13.79
N ASP A 270 22.43 -20.43 14.02
CA ASP A 270 23.51 -20.82 14.92
C ASP A 270 23.02 -21.09 16.35
N GLU A 271 22.05 -20.31 16.85
CA GLU A 271 21.45 -20.54 18.17
C GLU A 271 20.58 -21.79 18.20
N VAL A 272 19.75 -22.00 17.19
CA VAL A 272 18.91 -23.22 17.06
C VAL A 272 19.81 -24.46 17.08
N GLU A 273 20.88 -24.48 16.28
CA GLU A 273 21.83 -25.59 16.24
C GLU A 273 22.56 -25.83 17.57
N GLN A 274 22.85 -24.77 18.33
CA GLN A 274 23.49 -24.90 19.63
C GLN A 274 22.55 -25.55 20.65
N TYR A 275 21.26 -25.17 20.63
CA TYR A 275 20.25 -25.76 21.49
C TYR A 275 19.97 -27.23 21.17
N ASP A 276 19.95 -27.62 19.89
CA ASP A 276 19.75 -29.02 19.48
C ASP A 276 20.91 -29.95 19.91
N ARG A 277 22.09 -29.38 20.18
CA ARG A 277 23.29 -30.11 20.62
C ARG A 277 23.44 -30.20 22.14
N ALA A 278 22.68 -29.41 22.90
CA ALA A 278 22.77 -29.30 24.37
C ALA A 278 21.87 -30.31 25.09
#